data_AF-A0A955GUP1-F1
#
_entry.id   AF-A0A955GUP1-F1
#
_cell.length_a   1.000
_cell.length_b   1.000
_cell.length_c   1.000
_cell.angle_alpha   90.00
_cell.angle_beta   90.00
_cell.angle_gamma   90.00
#
_symmetry.space_group_name_H-M   'P 1'
#
loop_
_entity.id
_entity.type
_entity.pdbx_description
1 polymer ?
#
loop_
_entity_poly.entity_id
_entity_poly.type
_entity_poly.pdbx_seq_one_letter_code
_entity_poly.pdbx_strand_id
1 'polypeptide(L)'
;MIEEVTRRNALDVNVSEIALDTRFGSLVFDNADKKLSRVQSWLKEAQALATADTLIQEDLNYLKITLKRLAEHLQWLVQFRLEDVSNARQESDLFNQRVDDFYNDAHKEIAMRILPYLREEIRRTNPDEKKLDEEIQKVVEIRKELESGLSLIKEETSKIRSGNKEVGEEMGKRAAVSMASHFQAEAAKYSIQSNRWLVTVVVGYILVIGGLIWTGYEAYTSVNEFIQQQETIVSNQARIGFSLSATSADAVADNLSNIDEVHAVSSTVMWTALISKLVIIAALWFGLSFIIKNYNVSSHLSSINRHRAAIARTLDDFIAYEQQQEGSNTAKVLQNATDAMFKNISIGYVSKIEKDNSNPVLQIFNDLMGIRNQ
;
A
#
# COMPACT_ATOMS: atom_id res chain seq x y z
N MET A 1 -26.59 -21.51 -24.25
CA MET A 1 -25.49 -21.45 -25.24
C MET A 1 -25.81 -20.25 -26.09
N ILE A 2 -25.05 -19.16 -25.96
CA ILE A 2 -25.38 -17.89 -26.63
C ILE A 2 -25.12 -18.09 -28.12
N GLU A 3 -26.15 -17.91 -28.95
CA GLU A 3 -26.05 -18.00 -30.41
C GLU A 3 -25.06 -16.96 -30.96
N GLU A 4 -24.52 -17.22 -32.16
CA GLU A 4 -23.68 -16.26 -32.89
C GLU A 4 -24.41 -14.92 -33.06
N VAL A 5 -23.79 -13.83 -32.60
CA VAL A 5 -24.34 -12.49 -32.76
C VAL A 5 -24.00 -12.00 -34.16
N THR A 6 -25.04 -11.92 -34.99
CA THR A 6 -24.97 -11.40 -36.34
C THR A 6 -25.59 -10.01 -36.41
N ARG A 7 -25.36 -9.31 -37.51
CA ARG A 7 -26.02 -8.02 -37.77
C ARG A 7 -27.55 -8.08 -37.69
N ARG A 8 -28.15 -9.25 -37.94
CA ARG A 8 -29.60 -9.43 -37.98
C ARG A 8 -30.23 -9.54 -36.60
N ASN A 9 -29.53 -10.12 -35.63
CA ASN A 9 -30.05 -10.32 -34.26
C ASN A 9 -29.44 -9.34 -33.24
N ALA A 10 -28.44 -8.53 -33.62
CA ALA A 10 -27.76 -7.59 -32.70
C ALA A 10 -28.69 -6.60 -31.98
N LEU A 11 -29.89 -6.32 -32.53
CA LEU A 11 -30.89 -5.51 -31.85
C LEU A 11 -31.71 -6.32 -30.83
N ASP A 12 -31.96 -7.60 -31.06
CA ASP A 12 -32.86 -8.38 -30.21
C ASP A 12 -32.15 -9.09 -29.06
N VAL A 13 -30.82 -9.21 -29.16
CA VAL A 13 -29.98 -9.84 -28.16
C VAL A 13 -29.95 -9.04 -26.84
N ASN A 14 -30.02 -9.76 -25.71
CA ASN A 14 -29.88 -9.17 -24.38
C ASN A 14 -28.42 -8.84 -24.10
N VAL A 15 -28.06 -7.55 -24.19
CA VAL A 15 -26.70 -7.06 -23.99
C VAL A 15 -26.19 -7.36 -22.58
N SER A 16 -27.04 -7.23 -21.56
CA SER A 16 -26.65 -7.46 -20.17
C SER A 16 -26.34 -8.93 -19.89
N GLU A 17 -27.08 -9.85 -20.51
CA GLU A 17 -26.79 -11.29 -20.42
C GLU A 17 -25.41 -11.64 -21.01
N ILE A 18 -25.01 -10.94 -22.08
CA ILE A 18 -23.70 -11.15 -22.72
C ILE A 18 -22.58 -10.48 -21.94
N ALA A 19 -22.75 -9.23 -21.52
CA ALA A 19 -21.70 -8.42 -20.91
C ALA A 19 -21.43 -8.77 -19.43
N LEU A 20 -22.44 -9.28 -18.72
CA LEU A 20 -22.36 -9.65 -17.32
C LEU A 20 -22.32 -11.17 -17.12
N ASP A 21 -21.87 -11.90 -18.15
CA ASP A 21 -21.78 -13.35 -18.09
C ASP A 21 -20.79 -13.80 -17.01
N THR A 22 -21.22 -14.75 -16.18
CA THR A 22 -20.41 -15.38 -15.12
C THR A 22 -19.09 -15.98 -15.63
N ARG A 23 -18.97 -16.28 -16.93
CA ARG A 23 -17.74 -16.77 -17.58
C ARG A 23 -16.55 -15.82 -17.43
N PHE A 24 -16.78 -14.53 -17.20
CA PHE A 24 -15.71 -13.54 -17.05
C PHE A 24 -15.12 -13.47 -15.63
N GLY A 25 -15.68 -14.22 -14.67
CA GLY A 25 -15.16 -14.27 -13.30
C GLY A 25 -15.24 -12.90 -12.62
N SER A 26 -14.08 -12.34 -12.23
CA SER A 26 -13.99 -11.02 -11.60
C SER A 26 -13.92 -9.85 -12.60
N LEU A 27 -13.78 -10.13 -13.89
CA LEU A 27 -13.77 -9.10 -14.93
C LEU A 27 -15.22 -8.83 -15.36
N VAL A 28 -15.82 -7.79 -14.80
CA VAL A 28 -17.20 -7.41 -15.14
C VAL A 28 -17.17 -6.29 -16.19
N PHE A 29 -17.85 -6.48 -17.33
CA PHE A 29 -17.94 -5.48 -18.39
C PHE A 29 -19.10 -4.48 -18.16
N ASP A 30 -19.24 -3.96 -16.94
CA ASP A 30 -20.34 -3.05 -16.54
C ASP A 30 -20.44 -1.79 -17.42
N ASN A 31 -19.29 -1.25 -17.82
CA ASN A 31 -19.24 -0.09 -18.70
C ASN A 31 -19.74 -0.42 -20.11
N ALA A 32 -19.35 -1.58 -20.64
CA ALA A 32 -19.80 -2.03 -21.94
C ALA A 32 -21.30 -2.35 -21.95
N ASP A 33 -21.82 -3.01 -20.91
CA ASP A 33 -23.26 -3.27 -20.75
C ASP A 33 -24.09 -1.98 -20.90
N LYS A 34 -23.77 -0.96 -20.10
CA LYS A 34 -24.49 0.32 -20.10
C LYS A 34 -24.43 1.01 -21.47
N LYS A 35 -23.24 1.06 -22.08
CA LYS A 35 -23.02 1.81 -23.32
C LYS A 35 -23.59 1.10 -24.54
N LEU A 36 -23.36 -0.20 -24.67
CA LEU A 36 -23.88 -1.00 -25.79
C LEU A 36 -25.40 -1.12 -25.73
N SER A 37 -26.00 -1.31 -24.55
CA SER A 37 -27.46 -1.30 -24.38
C SER A 37 -28.09 0.02 -24.81
N ARG A 38 -27.44 1.13 -24.50
CA ARG A 38 -27.92 2.47 -24.88
C ARG A 38 -27.83 2.71 -26.39
N VAL A 39 -26.74 2.29 -27.03
CA VAL A 39 -26.61 2.35 -28.49
C VAL A 39 -27.64 1.44 -29.17
N GLN A 40 -27.87 0.25 -28.63
CA GLN A 40 -28.90 -0.66 -29.13
C GLN A 40 -30.29 -0.02 -29.06
N SER A 41 -30.62 0.70 -27.98
CA SER A 41 -31.92 1.38 -27.86
C SER A 41 -32.06 2.52 -28.88
N TRP A 42 -30.99 3.29 -29.14
CA TRP A 42 -31.02 4.32 -30.19
C TRP A 42 -31.19 3.74 -31.59
N LEU A 43 -30.55 2.61 -31.88
CA LEU A 43 -30.69 1.94 -33.18
C LEU A 43 -32.09 1.33 -33.37
N LYS A 44 -32.68 0.75 -32.32
CA LYS A 44 -34.09 0.29 -32.34
C LYS A 44 -35.04 1.43 -32.62
N GLU A 45 -34.86 2.55 -31.91
CA GLU A 45 -35.68 3.73 -32.12
C GLU A 45 -35.49 4.28 -33.54
N ALA A 46 -34.25 4.42 -34.00
CA ALA A 46 -33.97 4.87 -35.36
C ALA A 46 -34.58 3.94 -36.41
N GLN A 47 -34.56 2.62 -36.20
CA GLN A 47 -35.20 1.66 -37.12
C GLN A 47 -36.73 1.75 -37.10
N ALA A 48 -37.33 1.96 -35.93
CA ALA A 48 -38.78 2.10 -35.80
C ALA A 48 -39.28 3.40 -36.46
N LEU A 49 -38.48 4.47 -36.40
CA LEU A 49 -38.82 5.78 -36.96
C LEU A 49 -38.41 5.93 -38.43
N ALA A 50 -37.34 5.28 -38.87
CA ALA A 50 -36.84 5.39 -40.24
C ALA A 50 -37.75 4.64 -41.22
N THR A 51 -38.66 5.36 -41.86
CA THR A 51 -39.24 4.94 -43.13
C THR A 51 -38.19 5.10 -44.23
N ALA A 52 -38.15 4.21 -45.23
CA ALA A 52 -37.08 4.14 -46.23
C ALA A 52 -36.84 5.47 -47.00
N ASP A 53 -37.83 6.36 -47.01
CA ASP A 53 -37.81 7.62 -47.74
C ASP A 53 -37.46 8.85 -46.88
N THR A 54 -37.32 8.71 -45.55
CA THR A 54 -37.09 9.86 -44.65
C THR A 54 -35.62 10.21 -44.42
N LEU A 55 -34.70 9.27 -44.60
CA LEU A 55 -33.27 9.50 -44.35
C LEU A 55 -32.48 9.65 -45.64
N ILE A 56 -31.52 10.57 -45.62
CA ILE A 56 -30.50 10.64 -46.66
C ILE A 56 -29.65 9.37 -46.67
N GLN A 57 -29.16 8.98 -47.86
CA GLN A 57 -28.40 7.74 -48.03
C GLN A 57 -27.16 7.65 -47.13
N GLU A 58 -26.55 8.79 -46.81
CA GLU A 58 -25.41 8.89 -45.89
C GLU A 58 -25.78 8.45 -44.47
N ASP A 59 -26.89 8.94 -43.92
CA ASP A 59 -27.38 8.56 -42.59
C ASP A 59 -27.80 7.10 -42.55
N LEU A 60 -28.47 6.60 -43.60
CA LEU A 60 -28.77 5.18 -43.73
C LEU A 60 -27.50 4.33 -43.72
N ASN A 61 -26.46 4.74 -44.45
CA ASN A 61 -25.19 4.04 -44.45
C ASN A 61 -24.52 4.11 -43.07
N TYR A 62 -24.59 5.25 -42.39
CA TYR A 62 -24.07 5.39 -41.03
C TYR A 62 -24.78 4.44 -40.05
N LEU A 63 -26.12 4.41 -40.03
CA LEU A 63 -26.88 3.48 -39.18
C LEU A 63 -26.52 2.02 -39.46
N LYS A 64 -26.33 1.65 -40.74
CA LYS A 64 -25.91 0.30 -41.15
C LYS A 64 -24.52 -0.06 -40.64
N ILE A 65 -23.58 0.89 -40.70
CA ILE A 65 -22.21 0.72 -40.18
C ILE A 65 -22.23 0.62 -38.65
N THR A 66 -22.98 1.48 -37.97
CA THR A 66 -23.09 1.47 -36.50
C THR A 66 -23.74 0.19 -35.99
N LEU A 67 -24.77 -0.33 -36.68
CA LEU A 67 -25.35 -1.63 -36.37
C LEU A 67 -24.35 -2.78 -36.57
N LYS A 68 -23.52 -2.72 -37.63
CA LYS A 68 -22.45 -3.69 -37.85
C LYS A 68 -21.41 -3.65 -36.71
N ARG A 69 -20.95 -2.46 -36.31
CA ARG A 69 -20.00 -2.28 -35.20
C ARG A 69 -20.59 -2.77 -33.87
N LEU A 70 -21.88 -2.50 -33.60
CA LEU A 70 -22.56 -3.05 -32.43
C LEU A 70 -22.51 -4.58 -32.43
N ALA A 71 -22.83 -5.22 -33.56
CA ALA A 71 -22.76 -6.67 -33.68
C ALA A 71 -21.34 -7.22 -33.45
N GLU A 72 -20.30 -6.54 -33.98
CA GLU A 72 -18.90 -6.91 -33.76
C GLU A 72 -18.49 -6.81 -32.27
N HIS A 73 -18.91 -5.76 -31.57
CA HIS A 73 -18.64 -5.61 -30.13
C HIS A 73 -19.34 -6.69 -29.30
N LEU A 74 -20.59 -6.99 -29.61
CA LEU A 74 -21.34 -8.07 -28.93
C LEU A 74 -20.74 -9.44 -29.24
N GLN A 75 -20.37 -9.71 -30.49
CA GLN A 75 -19.74 -10.97 -30.88
C GLN A 75 -18.38 -11.16 -30.20
N TRP A 76 -17.59 -10.08 -30.05
CA TRP A 76 -16.34 -10.12 -29.31
C TRP A 76 -16.57 -10.56 -27.85
N LEU A 77 -17.58 -10.01 -27.17
CA LEU A 77 -17.95 -10.43 -25.81
C LEU A 77 -18.36 -11.90 -25.74
N VAL A 78 -19.11 -12.40 -26.74
CA VAL A 78 -19.51 -13.82 -26.80
C VAL A 78 -18.30 -14.74 -26.95
N GLN A 79 -17.34 -14.34 -27.79
CA GLN A 79 -16.14 -15.12 -28.10
C GLN A 79 -15.04 -15.00 -27.04
N PHE A 80 -15.04 -13.95 -26.22
CA PHE A 80 -14.01 -13.73 -25.20
C PHE A 80 -14.02 -14.85 -24.15
N ARG A 81 -12.86 -15.47 -23.94
CA ARG A 81 -12.62 -16.49 -22.92
C ARG A 81 -11.36 -16.16 -22.15
N LEU A 82 -11.41 -16.30 -20.82
CA LEU A 82 -10.26 -16.03 -19.94
C LEU A 82 -9.05 -16.92 -20.26
N GLU A 83 -9.28 -18.12 -20.79
CA GLU A 83 -8.26 -19.12 -21.10
C GLU A 83 -7.45 -18.78 -22.37
N ASP A 84 -8.03 -17.99 -23.29
CA ASP A 84 -7.44 -17.73 -24.60
C ASP A 84 -6.48 -16.52 -24.61
N VAL A 85 -6.44 -15.75 -23.51
CA VAL A 85 -5.70 -14.49 -23.42
C VAL A 85 -4.67 -14.51 -22.29
N SER A 86 -3.44 -14.09 -22.59
CA SER A 86 -2.35 -14.05 -21.60
C SER A 86 -2.57 -12.98 -20.53
N ASN A 87 -3.26 -11.88 -20.86
CA ASN A 87 -3.56 -10.78 -19.94
C ASN A 87 -5.02 -10.32 -20.12
N ALA A 88 -5.96 -11.06 -19.53
CA ALA A 88 -7.39 -10.79 -19.63
C ALA A 88 -7.80 -9.38 -19.17
N ARG A 89 -7.10 -8.82 -18.17
CA ARG A 89 -7.39 -7.47 -17.67
C ARG A 89 -7.05 -6.40 -18.71
N GLN A 90 -5.88 -6.49 -19.33
CA GLN A 90 -5.48 -5.55 -20.37
C GLN A 90 -6.40 -5.62 -21.59
N GLU A 91 -6.79 -6.83 -22.03
CA GLU A 91 -7.75 -7.00 -23.13
C GLU A 91 -9.13 -6.41 -22.78
N SER A 92 -9.57 -6.60 -21.53
CA SER A 92 -10.81 -5.98 -21.02
C SER A 92 -10.73 -4.45 -21.05
N ASP A 93 -9.63 -3.87 -20.59
CA ASP A 93 -9.44 -2.42 -20.57
C ASP A 93 -9.41 -1.83 -22.00
N LEU A 94 -8.71 -2.49 -22.93
CA LEU A 94 -8.68 -2.12 -24.34
C LEU A 94 -10.06 -2.23 -24.99
N PHE A 95 -10.83 -3.27 -24.66
CA PHE A 95 -12.20 -3.41 -25.16
C PHE A 95 -13.11 -2.30 -24.65
N ASN A 96 -13.04 -1.97 -23.35
CA ASN A 96 -13.80 -0.87 -22.78
C ASN A 96 -13.49 0.47 -23.45
N GLN A 97 -12.21 0.74 -23.75
CA GLN A 97 -11.83 1.94 -24.50
C GLN A 97 -12.46 1.96 -25.91
N ARG A 98 -12.42 0.83 -26.64
CA ARG A 98 -13.08 0.73 -27.96
C ARG A 98 -14.58 0.95 -27.89
N VAL A 99 -15.25 0.45 -26.85
CA VAL A 99 -16.69 0.67 -26.61
C VAL A 99 -16.97 2.12 -26.27
N ASP A 100 -16.09 2.80 -25.55
CA ASP A 100 -16.21 4.21 -25.22
C ASP A 100 -16.16 5.09 -26.47
N ASP A 101 -15.18 4.86 -27.34
CA ASP A 101 -15.05 5.57 -28.61
C ASP A 101 -16.28 5.32 -29.50
N PHE A 102 -16.70 4.05 -29.61
CA PHE A 102 -17.92 3.66 -30.33
C PHE A 102 -19.18 4.34 -29.79
N TYR A 103 -19.35 4.39 -28.47
CA TYR A 103 -20.49 5.05 -27.83
C TYR A 103 -20.51 6.55 -28.11
N ASN A 104 -19.36 7.21 -28.02
CA ASN A 104 -19.26 8.65 -28.25
C ASN A 104 -19.58 9.00 -29.71
N ASP A 105 -19.07 8.22 -30.66
CA ASP A 105 -19.43 8.33 -32.08
C ASP A 105 -20.94 8.18 -32.28
N ALA A 106 -21.52 7.10 -31.77
CA ALA A 106 -22.95 6.80 -31.92
C ALA A 106 -23.83 7.86 -31.23
N HIS A 107 -23.40 8.37 -30.09
CA HIS A 107 -24.12 9.44 -29.37
C HIS A 107 -24.16 10.73 -30.19
N LYS A 108 -23.02 11.12 -30.77
CA LYS A 108 -22.92 12.33 -31.59
C LYS A 108 -23.78 12.26 -32.85
N GLU A 109 -23.74 11.14 -33.55
CA GLU A 109 -24.37 11.03 -34.85
C GLU A 109 -25.84 10.56 -34.73
N ILE A 110 -26.12 9.53 -33.93
CA ILE A 110 -27.49 9.00 -33.80
C ILE A 110 -28.32 9.83 -32.83
N ALA A 111 -27.85 9.97 -31.58
CA ALA A 111 -28.66 10.56 -30.53
C ALA A 111 -28.83 12.07 -30.68
N MET A 112 -27.79 12.78 -31.15
CA MET A 112 -27.83 14.24 -31.28
C MET A 112 -28.25 14.74 -32.67
N ARG A 113 -28.05 13.97 -33.75
CA ARG A 113 -28.39 14.40 -35.13
C ARG A 113 -29.55 13.63 -35.75
N ILE A 114 -29.42 12.32 -35.92
CA ILE A 114 -30.37 11.52 -36.71
C ILE A 114 -31.72 11.37 -35.99
N LEU A 115 -31.74 11.00 -34.70
CA LEU A 115 -32.98 10.78 -33.97
C LEU A 115 -33.85 12.05 -33.83
N PRO A 116 -33.30 13.23 -33.47
CA PRO A 116 -34.08 14.46 -33.45
C PRO A 116 -34.71 14.78 -34.81
N TYR A 117 -33.97 14.58 -35.90
CA TYR A 117 -34.48 14.78 -37.25
C TYR A 117 -35.63 13.81 -37.59
N LEU A 118 -35.46 12.52 -37.33
CA LEU A 118 -36.50 11.50 -37.55
C LEU A 118 -37.77 11.79 -36.76
N ARG A 119 -37.62 12.17 -35.48
CA ARG A 119 -38.75 12.54 -34.63
C ARG A 119 -39.49 13.75 -35.19
N GLU A 120 -38.77 14.74 -35.71
CA GLU A 120 -39.36 15.93 -36.31
C GLU A 120 -40.07 15.64 -37.63
N GLU A 121 -39.53 14.76 -38.47
CA GLU A 121 -40.14 14.41 -39.75
C GLU A 121 -41.45 13.61 -39.56
N ILE A 122 -41.49 12.72 -38.56
CA ILE A 122 -42.72 12.00 -38.20
C ILE A 122 -43.80 12.95 -37.71
N ARG A 123 -43.44 13.96 -36.90
CA ARG A 123 -44.37 15.02 -36.48
C ARG A 123 -44.97 15.77 -37.66
N ARG A 124 -44.18 16.01 -38.71
CA ARG A 124 -44.65 16.67 -39.93
C ARG A 124 -45.60 15.81 -40.75
N THR A 125 -45.43 14.49 -40.74
CA THR A 125 -46.13 13.57 -41.65
C THR A 125 -47.44 13.03 -41.07
N ASN A 126 -47.61 13.00 -39.73
CA ASN A 126 -48.84 12.53 -39.06
C ASN A 126 -49.59 13.68 -38.34
N PRO A 127 -50.56 14.35 -39.01
CA PRO A 127 -51.24 15.54 -38.48
C PRO A 127 -52.29 15.31 -37.37
N ASP A 128 -52.51 14.07 -36.92
CA ASP A 128 -53.43 13.78 -35.79
C ASP A 128 -52.77 13.93 -34.40
N GLU A 129 -51.49 14.28 -34.33
CA GLU A 129 -50.78 14.69 -33.10
C GLU A 129 -50.94 16.18 -32.76
N LYS A 130 -51.92 16.89 -33.35
CA LYS A 130 -52.24 18.27 -32.95
C LYS A 130 -52.70 18.40 -31.49
N LYS A 131 -53.11 17.29 -30.85
CA LYS A 131 -53.33 17.19 -29.39
C LYS A 131 -52.03 16.99 -28.60
N LEU A 132 -51.01 16.43 -29.23
CA LEU A 132 -49.68 16.31 -28.66
C LEU A 132 -48.94 17.66 -28.69
N ASP A 133 -49.26 18.60 -29.59
CA ASP A 133 -48.71 19.97 -29.56
C ASP A 133 -49.12 20.76 -28.31
N GLU A 134 -50.32 20.50 -27.75
CA GLU A 134 -50.73 21.06 -26.44
C GLU A 134 -49.99 20.39 -25.28
N GLU A 135 -49.64 19.10 -25.38
CA GLU A 135 -48.79 18.41 -24.40
C GLU A 135 -47.30 18.74 -24.58
N ILE A 136 -46.83 18.98 -25.80
CA ILE A 136 -45.47 19.40 -26.14
C ILE A 136 -45.28 20.86 -25.76
N GLN A 137 -46.27 21.74 -25.90
CA GLN A 137 -46.20 23.08 -25.30
C GLN A 137 -46.06 22.99 -23.79
N LYS A 138 -46.82 22.12 -23.10
CA LYS A 138 -46.63 21.88 -21.66
C LYS A 138 -45.25 21.28 -21.34
N VAL A 139 -44.73 20.37 -22.17
CA VAL A 139 -43.39 19.77 -21.99
C VAL A 139 -42.27 20.75 -22.36
N VAL A 140 -42.50 21.69 -23.28
CA VAL A 140 -41.60 22.78 -23.66
C VAL A 140 -41.59 23.84 -22.56
N GLU A 141 -42.73 24.12 -21.94
CA GLU A 141 -42.87 25.00 -20.77
C GLU A 141 -42.22 24.36 -19.54
N ILE A 142 -42.45 23.06 -19.30
CA ILE A 142 -41.70 22.26 -18.33
C ILE A 142 -40.22 22.21 -18.67
N ARG A 143 -39.80 22.12 -19.94
CA ARG A 143 -38.38 22.21 -20.35
C ARG A 143 -37.81 23.59 -20.13
N LYS A 144 -38.59 24.65 -20.29
CA LYS A 144 -38.17 26.03 -20.02
C LYS A 144 -38.03 26.27 -18.51
N GLU A 145 -38.92 25.70 -17.71
CA GLU A 145 -38.78 25.61 -16.25
C GLU A 145 -37.63 24.69 -15.85
N LEU A 146 -37.37 23.60 -16.57
CA LEU A 146 -36.23 22.71 -16.33
C LEU A 146 -34.92 23.33 -16.78
N GLU A 147 -34.89 24.17 -17.82
CA GLU A 147 -33.72 24.91 -18.30
C GLU A 147 -33.46 26.14 -17.44
N SER A 148 -34.50 26.84 -16.98
CA SER A 148 -34.42 27.86 -15.94
C SER A 148 -33.94 27.23 -14.64
N GLY A 149 -34.53 26.09 -14.24
CA GLY A 149 -34.12 25.27 -13.12
C GLY A 149 -32.72 24.69 -13.31
N LEU A 150 -32.30 24.29 -14.51
CA LEU A 150 -30.93 23.85 -14.82
C LEU A 150 -29.96 25.01 -14.83
N SER A 151 -30.38 26.22 -15.20
CA SER A 151 -29.53 27.41 -15.16
C SER A 151 -29.34 27.90 -13.71
N LEU A 152 -30.41 27.85 -12.90
CA LEU A 152 -30.40 28.07 -11.46
C LEU A 152 -29.65 26.96 -10.73
N ILE A 153 -29.84 25.70 -11.11
CA ILE A 153 -29.06 24.56 -10.61
C ILE A 153 -27.63 24.70 -11.10
N LYS A 154 -27.31 25.16 -12.31
CA LYS A 154 -25.93 25.33 -12.79
C LYS A 154 -25.25 26.53 -12.15
N GLU A 155 -26.02 27.55 -11.74
CA GLU A 155 -25.59 28.68 -10.93
C GLU A 155 -25.44 28.29 -9.44
N GLU A 156 -26.36 27.50 -8.89
CA GLU A 156 -26.23 26.90 -7.56
C GLU A 156 -25.14 25.84 -7.55
N THR A 157 -24.94 25.09 -8.62
CA THR A 157 -23.86 24.10 -8.77
C THR A 157 -22.55 24.81 -9.01
N SER A 158 -22.51 25.99 -9.66
CA SER A 158 -21.28 26.79 -9.73
C SER A 158 -20.98 27.47 -8.40
N LYS A 159 -21.99 27.92 -7.63
CA LYS A 159 -21.88 28.39 -6.25
C LYS A 159 -21.55 27.29 -5.24
N ILE A 160 -22.06 26.07 -5.44
CA ILE A 160 -21.73 24.84 -4.70
C ILE A 160 -20.38 24.32 -5.16
N ARG A 161 -19.91 24.59 -6.38
CA ARG A 161 -18.58 24.18 -6.88
C ARG A 161 -17.50 25.19 -6.48
N SER A 162 -17.83 26.48 -6.36
CA SER A 162 -16.98 27.47 -5.67
C SER A 162 -17.02 27.23 -4.16
N GLY A 163 -18.19 26.95 -3.59
CA GLY A 163 -18.36 26.57 -2.18
C GLY A 163 -17.75 25.22 -1.84
N ASN A 164 -17.74 24.21 -2.72
CA ASN A 164 -17.05 22.93 -2.53
C ASN A 164 -15.56 23.03 -2.85
N LYS A 165 -15.12 24.00 -3.66
CA LYS A 165 -13.69 24.35 -3.74
C LYS A 165 -13.25 24.97 -2.42
N GLU A 166 -14.01 25.91 -1.88
CA GLU A 166 -13.71 26.58 -0.62
C GLU A 166 -13.84 25.64 0.60
N VAL A 167 -14.85 24.78 0.63
CA VAL A 167 -15.05 23.72 1.64
C VAL A 167 -14.09 22.56 1.43
N GLY A 168 -13.71 22.21 0.20
CA GLY A 168 -12.69 21.21 -0.10
C GLY A 168 -11.28 21.69 0.23
N GLU A 169 -11.00 22.99 0.06
CA GLU A 169 -9.76 23.65 0.45
C GLU A 169 -9.70 23.84 1.97
N GLU A 170 -10.78 24.23 2.64
CA GLU A 170 -10.86 24.23 4.10
C GLU A 170 -10.77 22.83 4.70
N MET A 171 -11.44 21.82 4.12
CA MET A 171 -11.33 20.43 4.57
C MET A 171 -9.94 19.86 4.30
N GLY A 172 -9.30 20.23 3.18
CA GLY A 172 -7.93 19.87 2.85
C GLY A 172 -6.92 20.46 3.84
N LYS A 173 -7.05 21.76 4.17
CA LYS A 173 -6.24 22.43 5.20
C LYS A 173 -6.47 21.83 6.59
N ARG A 174 -7.73 21.61 6.98
CA ARG A 174 -8.06 20.96 8.26
C ARG A 174 -7.52 19.53 8.31
N ALA A 175 -7.54 18.79 7.21
CA ALA A 175 -6.97 17.44 7.12
C ALA A 175 -5.45 17.47 7.21
N ALA A 176 -4.76 18.38 6.51
CA ALA A 176 -3.29 18.52 6.57
C ALA A 176 -2.81 18.92 7.97
N VAL A 177 -3.46 19.91 8.59
CA VAL A 177 -3.17 20.35 9.97
C VAL A 177 -3.49 19.24 10.98
N SER A 178 -4.61 18.54 10.81
CA SER A 178 -4.98 17.40 11.65
C SER A 178 -3.97 16.26 11.54
N MET A 179 -3.55 15.91 10.33
CA MET A 179 -2.50 14.91 10.08
C MET A 179 -1.16 15.35 10.67
N ALA A 180 -0.74 16.60 10.47
CA ALA A 180 0.50 17.14 11.05
C ALA A 180 0.49 17.03 12.58
N SER A 181 -0.63 17.40 13.21
CA SER A 181 -0.84 17.28 14.65
C SER A 181 -0.79 15.81 15.10
N HIS A 182 -1.46 14.90 14.37
CA HIS A 182 -1.47 13.48 14.66
C HIS A 182 -0.05 12.87 14.56
N PHE A 183 0.71 13.17 13.50
CA PHE A 183 2.09 12.69 13.37
C PHE A 183 3.02 13.30 14.41
N GLN A 184 2.82 14.57 14.80
CA GLN A 184 3.56 15.19 15.89
C GLN A 184 3.31 14.47 17.23
N ALA A 185 2.04 14.17 17.53
CA ALA A 185 1.64 13.45 18.74
C ALA A 185 2.23 12.04 18.76
N GLU A 186 2.12 11.31 17.65
CA GLU A 186 2.66 9.95 17.53
C GLU A 186 4.20 9.96 17.58
N ALA A 187 4.86 10.96 17.00
CA ALA A 187 6.30 11.16 17.17
C ALA A 187 6.70 11.40 18.62
N ALA A 188 5.96 12.24 19.36
CA ALA A 188 6.22 12.50 20.77
C ALA A 188 6.07 11.23 21.61
N LYS A 189 5.02 10.45 21.36
CA LYS A 189 4.78 9.15 22.02
C LYS A 189 5.92 8.16 21.77
N TYR A 190 6.36 7.98 20.53
CA TYR A 190 7.50 7.11 20.21
C TYR A 190 8.84 7.67 20.73
N SER A 191 9.00 8.99 20.81
CA SER A 191 10.17 9.62 21.43
C SER A 191 10.26 9.31 22.93
N ILE A 192 9.13 9.37 23.65
CA ILE A 192 9.05 9.01 25.06
C ILE A 192 9.35 7.51 25.24
N GLN A 193 8.75 6.66 24.40
CA GLN A 193 8.99 5.22 24.45
C GLN A 193 10.46 4.87 24.15
N SER A 194 11.06 5.51 23.14
CA SER A 194 12.48 5.38 22.82
C SER A 194 13.35 5.78 24.02
N ASN A 195 13.05 6.89 24.70
CA ASN A 195 13.80 7.29 25.89
C ASN A 195 13.69 6.28 27.03
N ARG A 196 12.51 5.68 27.25
CA ARG A 196 12.32 4.60 28.23
C ARG A 196 13.17 3.38 27.88
N TRP A 197 13.20 2.99 26.61
CA TRP A 197 14.05 1.89 26.16
C TRP A 197 15.53 2.21 26.31
N LEU A 198 15.97 3.44 26.02
CA LEU A 198 17.35 3.87 26.20
C LEU A 198 17.79 3.74 27.66
N VAL A 199 16.99 4.24 28.60
CA VAL A 199 17.25 4.08 30.05
C VAL A 199 17.36 2.60 30.41
N THR A 200 16.47 1.76 29.87
CA THR A 200 16.49 0.31 30.10
C THR A 200 17.76 -0.34 29.53
N VAL A 201 18.24 0.10 28.36
CA VAL A 201 19.51 -0.36 27.77
C VAL A 201 20.68 0.01 28.68
N VAL A 202 20.75 1.26 29.15
CA VAL A 202 21.82 1.74 30.03
C VAL A 202 21.86 0.93 31.33
N VAL A 203 20.71 0.74 31.97
CA VAL A 203 20.59 -0.10 33.18
C VAL A 203 20.98 -1.55 32.88
N GLY A 204 20.54 -2.11 31.75
CA GLY A 204 20.90 -3.45 31.32
C GLY A 204 22.41 -3.65 31.14
N TYR A 205 23.10 -2.68 30.52
CA TYR A 205 24.57 -2.72 30.41
C TYR A 205 25.26 -2.66 31.77
N ILE A 206 24.79 -1.79 32.67
CA ILE A 206 25.34 -1.71 34.04
C ILE A 206 25.21 -3.06 34.76
N LEU A 207 24.06 -3.73 34.62
CA LEU A 207 23.83 -5.05 35.22
C LEU A 207 24.74 -6.14 34.62
N VAL A 208 24.92 -6.16 33.29
CA VAL A 208 25.80 -7.13 32.64
C VAL A 208 27.26 -6.91 33.05
N ILE A 209 27.74 -5.66 33.01
CA ILE A 209 29.12 -5.34 33.41
C ILE A 209 29.33 -5.63 34.91
N GLY A 210 28.38 -5.24 35.76
CA GLY A 210 28.42 -5.54 37.19
C GLY A 210 28.45 -7.05 37.47
N GLY A 211 27.65 -7.84 36.74
CA GLY A 211 27.67 -9.31 36.82
C GLY A 211 29.00 -9.91 36.36
N LEU A 212 29.60 -9.38 35.29
CA LEU A 212 30.94 -9.82 34.83
C LEU A 212 32.03 -9.51 35.86
N ILE A 213 32.00 -8.33 36.48
CA ILE A 213 32.96 -7.96 37.53
C ILE A 213 32.77 -8.86 38.77
N TRP A 214 31.53 -9.05 39.21
CA TRP A 214 31.19 -9.92 40.35
C TRP A 214 31.67 -11.36 40.13
N THR A 215 31.34 -11.94 38.98
CA THR A 215 31.74 -13.31 38.63
C THR A 215 33.26 -13.45 38.49
N GLY A 216 33.95 -12.45 37.95
CA GLY A 216 35.41 -12.40 37.91
C GLY A 216 36.04 -12.32 39.30
N TYR A 217 35.46 -11.53 40.22
CA TYR A 217 35.91 -11.42 41.60
C TYR A 217 35.76 -12.75 42.36
N GLU A 218 34.60 -13.41 42.27
CA GLU A 218 34.41 -14.73 42.90
C GLU A 218 35.31 -15.82 42.31
N ALA A 219 35.56 -15.78 41.01
CA ALA A 219 36.51 -16.71 40.38
C ALA A 219 37.93 -16.48 40.90
N TYR A 220 38.35 -15.22 41.04
CA TYR A 220 39.64 -14.85 41.61
C TYR A 220 39.79 -15.32 43.07
N THR A 221 38.79 -15.10 43.92
CA THR A 221 38.83 -15.55 45.31
C THR A 221 38.86 -17.08 45.42
N SER A 222 38.05 -17.78 44.61
CA SER A 222 38.00 -19.25 44.59
C SER A 222 39.35 -19.87 44.18
N VAL A 223 40.02 -19.28 43.18
CA VAL A 223 41.35 -19.71 42.75
C VAL A 223 42.39 -19.47 43.85
N ASN A 224 42.34 -18.31 44.52
CA ASN A 224 43.28 -18.00 45.59
C ASN A 224 43.11 -18.93 46.81
N GLU A 225 41.87 -19.25 47.19
CA GLU A 225 41.56 -20.24 48.23
C GLU A 225 42.06 -21.64 47.85
N PHE A 226 41.89 -22.05 46.59
CA PHE A 226 42.39 -23.33 46.09
C PHE A 226 43.92 -23.41 46.14
N ILE A 227 44.62 -22.33 45.76
CA ILE A 227 46.09 -22.25 45.84
C ILE A 227 46.55 -22.41 47.30
N GLN A 228 45.92 -21.71 48.24
CA GLN A 228 46.25 -21.84 49.67
C GLN A 228 45.97 -23.24 50.23
N GLN A 229 44.89 -23.90 49.80
CA GLN A 229 44.60 -25.28 50.16
C GLN A 229 45.67 -26.24 49.63
N GLN A 230 46.09 -26.08 48.36
CA GLN A 230 47.17 -26.87 47.77
C GLN A 230 48.50 -26.69 48.51
N GLU A 231 48.89 -25.46 48.84
CA GLU A 231 50.10 -25.20 49.64
C GLU A 231 50.03 -25.85 51.03
N THR A 232 48.85 -25.84 51.66
CA THR A 232 48.63 -26.49 52.96
C THR A 232 48.69 -28.02 52.84
N ILE A 233 48.13 -28.60 51.77
CA ILE A 233 48.19 -30.05 51.52
C ILE A 233 49.65 -30.47 51.25
N VAL A 234 50.38 -29.76 50.39
CA VAL A 234 51.79 -30.05 50.07
C VAL A 234 52.68 -29.94 51.31
N SER A 235 52.49 -28.90 52.13
CA SER A 235 53.26 -28.74 53.38
C SER A 235 52.94 -29.83 54.41
N ASN A 236 51.67 -30.25 54.53
CA ASN A 236 51.29 -31.38 55.37
C ASN A 236 51.84 -32.72 54.83
N GLN A 237 51.81 -32.95 53.52
CA GLN A 237 52.42 -34.12 52.89
C GLN A 237 53.93 -34.15 53.10
N ALA A 238 54.63 -33.01 53.00
CA ALA A 238 56.07 -32.94 53.31
C ALA A 238 56.38 -33.31 54.77
N ARG A 239 55.51 -32.90 55.72
CA ARG A 239 55.62 -33.30 57.13
C ARG A 239 55.33 -34.80 57.35
N ILE A 240 54.34 -35.34 56.64
CA ILE A 240 53.95 -36.75 56.73
C ILE A 240 54.96 -37.68 56.03
N GLY A 241 55.50 -37.30 54.86
CA GLY A 241 56.55 -38.05 54.17
C GLY A 241 57.84 -38.15 54.99
N PHE A 242 58.11 -37.15 55.85
CA PHE A 242 59.18 -37.20 56.84
C PHE A 242 58.89 -38.21 57.97
N SER A 243 57.63 -38.43 58.36
CA SER A 243 57.23 -39.41 59.38
C SER A 243 56.93 -40.82 58.84
N LEU A 244 56.69 -40.97 57.54
CA LEU A 244 56.32 -42.25 56.89
C LEU A 244 57.50 -43.16 56.51
N SER A 245 58.74 -42.82 56.89
CA SER A 245 59.88 -43.75 56.78
C SER A 245 59.72 -45.05 57.60
N ALA A 246 58.55 -45.26 58.26
CA ALA A 246 58.23 -46.41 59.10
C ALA A 246 56.88 -47.11 58.81
N THR A 247 56.12 -46.78 57.75
CA THR A 247 54.73 -47.30 57.56
C THR A 247 54.53 -48.12 56.26
N SER A 248 53.63 -49.12 56.29
CA SER A 248 53.44 -50.15 55.25
C SER A 248 52.76 -49.67 53.94
N ALA A 249 53.15 -50.26 52.81
CA ALA A 249 52.71 -49.89 51.45
C ALA A 249 51.18 -49.89 51.22
N ASP A 250 50.43 -50.77 51.87
CA ASP A 250 48.97 -50.87 51.66
C ASP A 250 48.21 -49.64 52.20
N ALA A 251 48.68 -49.03 53.29
CA ALA A 251 48.08 -47.81 53.84
C ALA A 251 48.37 -46.57 52.97
N VAL A 252 49.38 -46.65 52.10
CA VAL A 252 49.72 -45.59 51.13
C VAL A 252 48.78 -45.67 49.91
N ALA A 253 48.42 -46.87 49.47
CA ALA A 253 47.52 -47.06 48.32
C ALA A 253 46.09 -46.56 48.58
N ASP A 254 45.52 -46.86 49.76
CA ASP A 254 44.16 -46.40 50.14
C ASP A 254 44.05 -44.87 50.29
N ASN A 255 45.15 -44.21 50.69
CA ASN A 255 45.18 -42.74 50.75
C ASN A 255 45.26 -42.09 49.37
N LEU A 256 45.92 -42.74 48.39
CA LEU A 256 46.03 -42.23 47.02
C LEU A 256 44.68 -42.28 46.29
N SER A 257 43.90 -43.36 46.43
CA SER A 257 42.57 -43.46 45.78
C SER A 257 41.57 -42.44 46.31
N ASN A 258 41.61 -42.11 47.61
CA ASN A 258 40.76 -41.08 48.19
C ASN A 258 41.09 -39.66 47.68
N ILE A 259 42.34 -39.40 47.28
CA ILE A 259 42.76 -38.10 46.74
C ILE A 259 42.17 -37.88 45.34
N ASP A 260 42.17 -38.91 44.48
CA ASP A 260 41.63 -38.82 43.12
C ASP A 260 40.11 -38.56 43.12
N GLU A 261 39.38 -39.20 44.04
CA GLU A 261 37.92 -39.04 44.16
C GLU A 261 37.55 -37.63 44.65
N VAL A 262 38.31 -37.06 45.60
CA VAL A 262 38.13 -35.68 46.08
C VAL A 262 38.43 -34.66 44.97
N HIS A 263 39.46 -34.89 44.15
CA HIS A 263 39.76 -34.03 43.00
C HIS A 263 38.66 -34.05 41.93
N ALA A 264 38.11 -35.23 41.64
CA ALA A 264 37.01 -35.38 40.67
C ALA A 264 35.76 -34.61 41.12
N VAL A 265 35.33 -34.79 42.38
CA VAL A 265 34.16 -34.09 42.94
C VAL A 265 34.34 -32.57 42.92
N SER A 266 35.50 -32.06 43.35
CA SER A 266 35.80 -30.62 43.36
C SER A 266 35.72 -30.00 41.95
N SER A 267 36.27 -30.68 40.94
CA SER A 267 36.24 -30.18 39.56
C SER A 267 34.82 -30.06 38.99
N THR A 268 33.94 -31.03 39.27
CA THR A 268 32.56 -31.04 38.74
C THR A 268 31.70 -29.93 39.32
N VAL A 269 31.85 -29.63 40.62
CA VAL A 269 31.14 -28.52 41.29
C VAL A 269 31.59 -27.17 40.73
N MET A 270 32.89 -27.00 40.48
CA MET A 270 33.42 -25.77 39.87
C MET A 270 32.88 -25.56 38.45
N TRP A 271 32.87 -26.60 37.61
CA TRP A 271 32.37 -26.51 36.23
C TRP A 271 30.87 -26.22 36.16
N THR A 272 30.06 -26.86 37.01
CA THR A 272 28.61 -26.61 37.06
C THR A 272 28.28 -25.19 37.52
N ALA A 273 29.03 -24.65 38.50
CA ALA A 273 28.92 -23.25 38.92
C ALA A 273 29.32 -22.27 37.81
N LEU A 274 30.36 -22.58 37.04
CA LEU A 274 30.80 -21.73 35.92
C LEU A 274 29.80 -21.73 34.76
N ILE A 275 29.31 -22.91 34.37
CA ILE A 275 28.31 -23.06 33.30
C ILE A 275 27.02 -22.32 33.65
N SER A 276 26.52 -22.44 34.88
CA SER A 276 25.28 -21.76 35.28
C SER A 276 25.40 -20.23 35.20
N LYS A 277 26.54 -19.65 35.60
CA LYS A 277 26.82 -18.22 35.46
C LYS A 277 26.90 -17.78 33.99
N LEU A 278 27.53 -18.57 33.12
CA LEU A 278 27.56 -18.29 31.69
C LEU A 278 26.17 -18.32 31.06
N VAL A 279 25.30 -19.25 31.46
CA VAL A 279 23.91 -19.30 31.01
C VAL A 279 23.14 -18.04 31.42
N ILE A 280 23.31 -17.55 32.65
CA ILE A 280 22.69 -16.31 33.12
C ILE A 280 23.19 -15.10 32.31
N ILE A 281 24.50 -15.00 32.07
CA ILE A 281 25.08 -13.91 31.25
C ILE A 281 24.56 -13.96 29.82
N ALA A 282 24.45 -15.15 29.22
CA ALA A 282 23.89 -15.33 27.88
C ALA A 282 22.41 -14.89 27.82
N ALA A 283 21.61 -15.24 28.84
CA ALA A 283 20.23 -14.81 28.93
C ALA A 283 20.09 -13.28 29.08
N LEU A 284 20.93 -12.66 29.91
CA LEU A 284 20.97 -11.20 30.05
C LEU A 284 21.38 -10.51 28.75
N TRP A 285 22.39 -11.05 28.04
CA TRP A 285 22.84 -10.54 26.76
C TRP A 285 21.76 -10.62 25.68
N PHE A 286 21.01 -11.72 25.65
CA PHE A 286 19.87 -11.89 24.75
C PHE A 286 18.77 -10.87 25.06
N GLY A 287 18.44 -10.69 26.35
CA GLY A 287 17.49 -9.66 26.79
C GLY A 287 17.93 -8.25 26.38
N LEU A 288 19.21 -7.91 26.56
CA LEU A 288 19.77 -6.62 26.15
C LEU A 288 19.66 -6.41 24.64
N SER A 289 19.94 -7.44 23.85
CA SER A 289 19.81 -7.40 22.39
C SER A 289 18.37 -7.10 21.95
N PHE A 290 17.39 -7.67 22.65
CA PHE A 290 15.97 -7.39 22.39
C PHE A 290 15.59 -5.95 22.75
N ILE A 291 16.06 -5.44 23.89
CA ILE A 291 15.80 -4.06 24.34
C ILE A 291 16.40 -3.05 23.34
N ILE A 292 17.64 -3.29 22.87
CA ILE A 292 18.30 -2.44 21.86
C ILE A 292 17.50 -2.42 20.54
N LYS A 293 16.98 -3.56 20.09
CA LYS A 293 16.12 -3.61 18.89
C LYS A 293 14.87 -2.75 19.07
N ASN A 294 14.19 -2.85 20.22
CA ASN A 294 12.99 -2.06 20.50
C ASN A 294 13.30 -0.56 20.59
N TYR A 295 14.43 -0.18 21.20
CA TYR A 295 14.92 1.20 21.19
C TYR A 295 15.07 1.73 19.75
N ASN A 296 15.77 0.99 18.89
CA ASN A 296 16.00 1.39 17.50
C ASN A 296 14.68 1.54 16.72
N VAL A 297 13.73 0.61 16.90
CA VAL A 297 12.40 0.69 16.25
C VAL A 297 11.61 1.91 16.73
N SER A 298 11.51 2.14 18.05
CA SER A 298 10.80 3.33 18.57
C SER A 298 11.47 4.63 18.15
N SER A 299 12.81 4.70 18.16
CA SER A 299 13.56 5.87 17.69
C SER A 299 13.31 6.15 16.21
N HIS A 300 13.32 5.10 15.39
CA HIS A 300 13.04 5.18 13.96
C HIS A 300 11.62 5.69 13.67
N LEU A 301 10.60 5.11 14.33
CA LEU A 301 9.20 5.53 14.18
C LEU A 301 8.99 6.98 14.60
N SER A 302 9.64 7.42 15.68
CA SER A 302 9.64 8.83 16.10
C SER A 302 10.20 9.74 14.99
N SER A 303 11.33 9.36 14.39
CA SER A 303 11.96 10.14 13.32
C SER A 303 11.10 10.19 12.05
N ILE A 304 10.50 9.07 11.64
CA ILE A 304 9.59 9.03 10.47
C ILE A 304 8.38 9.94 10.72
N ASN A 305 7.78 9.86 11.90
CA ASN A 305 6.61 10.66 12.21
C ASN A 305 6.95 12.16 12.31
N ARG A 306 8.15 12.54 12.79
CA ARG A 306 8.62 13.94 12.71
C ARG A 306 8.77 14.42 11.27
N HIS A 307 9.32 13.58 10.39
CA HIS A 307 9.45 13.89 8.98
C HIS A 307 8.08 14.05 8.30
N ARG A 308 7.13 13.13 8.55
CA ARG A 308 5.74 13.24 8.09
C ARG A 308 5.04 14.49 8.58
N ALA A 309 5.23 14.85 9.85
CA ALA A 309 4.70 16.09 10.41
C ALA A 309 5.31 17.34 9.76
N ALA A 310 6.61 17.32 9.46
CA ALA A 310 7.28 18.41 8.75
C ALA A 310 6.74 18.56 7.32
N ILE A 311 6.61 17.46 6.57
CA ILE A 311 6.02 17.48 5.22
C ILE A 311 4.59 18.02 5.25
N ALA A 312 3.76 17.53 6.17
CA ALA A 312 2.38 17.97 6.30
C ALA A 312 2.27 19.48 6.58
N ARG A 313 3.17 20.04 7.39
CA ARG A 313 3.25 21.51 7.59
C ARG A 313 3.68 22.24 6.32
N THR A 314 4.75 21.78 5.67
CA THR A 314 5.21 22.42 4.42
C THR A 314 4.17 22.34 3.31
N LEU A 315 3.35 21.30 3.31
CA LEU A 315 2.23 21.15 2.38
C LEU A 315 1.12 22.16 2.68
N ASP A 316 0.80 22.37 3.96
CA ASP A 316 -0.16 23.41 4.38
C ASP A 316 0.31 24.81 3.96
N ASP A 317 1.58 25.14 4.23
CA ASP A 317 2.22 26.39 3.81
C ASP A 317 2.20 26.55 2.28
N PHE A 318 2.46 25.47 1.53
CA PHE A 318 2.47 25.49 0.07
C PHE A 318 1.06 25.67 -0.53
N ILE A 319 0.05 24.97 0.01
CA ILE A 319 -1.35 25.15 -0.38
C ILE A 319 -1.80 26.58 -0.11
N ALA A 320 -1.41 27.15 1.05
CA ALA A 320 -1.71 28.55 1.38
C ALA A 320 -1.03 29.55 0.43
N TYR A 321 0.19 29.24 -0.05
CA TYR A 321 0.93 30.09 -0.99
C TYR A 321 0.41 30.00 -2.43
N GLU A 322 0.15 28.79 -2.97
CA GLU A 322 -0.37 28.65 -4.34
C GLU A 322 -1.82 29.13 -4.49
N GLN A 323 -2.62 29.22 -3.41
CA GLN A 323 -3.91 29.92 -3.48
C GLN A 323 -3.78 31.40 -3.89
N GLN A 324 -2.60 32.02 -3.73
CA GLN A 324 -2.33 33.40 -4.17
C GLN A 324 -1.80 33.51 -5.60
N GLN A 325 -1.42 32.40 -6.24
CA GLN A 325 -0.92 32.37 -7.62
C GLN A 325 -1.72 31.35 -8.45
N GLU A 326 -2.46 31.77 -9.48
CA GLU A 326 -3.18 30.88 -10.42
C GLU A 326 -2.22 29.98 -11.24
N GLY A 327 -1.56 29.02 -10.59
CA GLY A 327 -0.56 28.12 -11.19
C GLY A 327 -1.03 26.67 -11.25
N SER A 328 -0.79 25.99 -12.37
CA SER A 328 -1.24 24.61 -12.64
C SER A 328 -0.38 23.50 -11.99
N ASN A 329 0.48 23.83 -11.03
CA ASN A 329 1.48 22.89 -10.49
C ASN A 329 1.09 22.26 -9.14
N THR A 330 -0.01 22.71 -8.52
CA THR A 330 -0.50 22.22 -7.21
C THR A 330 -0.66 20.71 -7.18
N ALA A 331 -1.23 20.13 -8.25
CA ALA A 331 -1.50 18.69 -8.32
C ALA A 331 -0.21 17.85 -8.24
N LYS A 332 0.87 18.30 -8.90
CA LYS A 332 2.17 17.60 -8.88
C LYS A 332 2.86 17.75 -7.53
N VAL A 333 2.76 18.92 -6.90
CA VAL A 333 3.35 19.15 -5.56
C VAL A 333 2.58 18.37 -4.49
N LEU A 334 1.24 18.34 -4.56
CA LEU A 334 0.39 17.51 -3.72
C LEU A 334 0.73 16.02 -3.87
N GLN A 335 0.89 15.54 -5.11
CA GLN A 335 1.29 14.16 -5.37
C GLN A 335 2.69 13.86 -4.80
N ASN A 336 3.68 14.71 -5.07
CA ASN A 336 5.04 14.53 -4.55
C ASN A 336 5.12 14.60 -3.02
N ALA A 337 4.35 15.49 -2.39
CA ALA A 337 4.28 15.61 -0.94
C ALA A 337 3.59 14.39 -0.32
N THR A 338 2.51 13.91 -0.93
CA THR A 338 1.83 12.67 -0.54
C THR A 338 2.78 11.48 -0.66
N ASP A 339 3.48 11.36 -1.78
CA ASP A 339 4.49 10.32 -2.00
C ASP A 339 5.60 10.42 -0.94
N ALA A 340 6.13 11.60 -0.66
CA ALA A 340 7.18 11.78 0.36
C ALA A 340 6.69 11.47 1.80
N MET A 341 5.40 11.68 2.08
CA MET A 341 4.78 11.43 3.38
C MET A 341 4.52 9.94 3.62
N PHE A 342 4.15 9.19 2.58
CA PHE A 342 3.79 7.78 2.68
C PHE A 342 4.89 6.82 2.20
N LYS A 343 5.87 7.28 1.44
CA LYS A 343 7.03 6.47 1.06
C LYS A 343 7.81 6.06 2.31
N ASN A 344 8.18 4.78 2.35
CA ASN A 344 8.97 4.23 3.43
C ASN A 344 10.40 4.77 3.30
N ILE A 345 10.81 5.67 4.21
CA ILE A 345 12.17 6.23 4.20
C ILE A 345 12.99 5.48 5.24
N SER A 346 14.07 4.84 4.79
CA SER A 346 15.04 4.19 5.67
C SER A 346 15.87 5.23 6.43
N ILE A 347 15.32 5.79 7.50
CA ILE A 347 16.07 6.71 8.37
C ILE A 347 16.98 5.90 9.30
N GLY A 348 18.27 5.76 8.96
CA GLY A 348 19.47 5.52 9.79
C GLY A 348 19.52 4.39 10.84
N TYR A 349 18.40 4.00 11.44
CA TYR A 349 18.26 3.10 12.58
C TYR A 349 17.96 1.64 12.16
N VAL A 350 17.56 1.42 10.90
CA VAL A 350 17.36 0.07 10.31
C VAL A 350 18.33 -0.09 9.14
N SER A 351 19.61 -0.25 9.43
CA SER A 351 20.69 -0.21 8.42
C SER A 351 20.95 -1.52 7.67
N LYS A 352 20.02 -2.49 7.63
CA LYS A 352 20.33 -3.82 7.10
C LYS A 352 19.39 -4.48 6.09
N ILE A 353 18.31 -3.85 5.62
CA ILE A 353 17.40 -4.52 4.68
C ILE A 353 17.26 -3.83 3.31
N GLU A 354 17.67 -2.58 3.14
CA GLU A 354 17.66 -1.93 1.81
C GLU A 354 19.08 -1.51 1.42
N LYS A 355 19.92 -2.51 1.14
CA LYS A 355 21.19 -2.30 0.44
C LYS A 355 20.98 -2.50 -1.06
N ASP A 356 19.98 -1.82 -1.62
CA ASP A 356 19.80 -1.70 -3.07
C ASP A 356 18.96 -0.46 -3.38
N ASN A 357 19.57 0.70 -3.15
CA ASN A 357 19.33 1.88 -3.96
C ASN A 357 20.48 2.85 -3.74
N SER A 358 21.23 3.06 -4.82
CA SER A 358 22.27 4.08 -5.04
C SER A 358 22.16 5.25 -4.07
N ASN A 359 23.11 5.31 -3.13
CA ASN A 359 23.25 6.43 -2.21
C ASN A 359 23.49 7.71 -3.03
N PRO A 360 22.61 8.72 -2.97
CA PRO A 360 22.72 9.92 -3.81
C PRO A 360 24.03 10.68 -3.58
N VAL A 361 24.65 10.54 -2.40
CA VAL A 361 25.97 11.11 -2.13
C VAL A 361 27.08 10.40 -2.92
N LEU A 362 26.98 9.09 -3.15
CA LEU A 362 27.93 8.34 -3.99
C LEU A 362 27.75 8.66 -5.47
N GLN A 363 26.53 8.96 -5.93
CA GLN A 363 26.30 9.45 -7.30
C GLN A 363 26.93 10.84 -7.50
N ILE A 364 26.70 11.77 -6.57
CA ILE A 364 27.31 13.11 -6.64
C ILE A 364 28.84 12.99 -6.60
N PHE A 365 29.40 12.10 -5.77
CA PHE A 365 30.84 11.90 -5.68
C PHE A 365 31.43 11.25 -6.95
N ASN A 366 30.74 10.28 -7.56
CA ASN A 366 31.17 9.68 -8.84
C ASN A 366 31.07 10.67 -10.02
N ASP A 367 30.03 11.51 -10.05
CA ASP A 367 29.88 12.57 -11.06
C ASP A 367 30.95 13.65 -10.89
N LEU A 368 31.32 14.00 -9.65
CA LEU A 368 32.41 14.96 -9.38
C LEU A 368 33.79 14.40 -9.72
N MET A 369 34.00 13.09 -9.52
CA MET A 369 35.29 12.42 -9.76
C MET A 369 35.45 11.94 -11.21
N GLY A 370 34.45 12.13 -12.07
CA GLY A 370 34.51 11.76 -13.48
C GLY A 370 34.67 10.27 -13.74
N ILE A 371 34.35 9.42 -12.75
CA ILE A 371 34.41 7.95 -12.88
C ILE A 371 33.15 7.50 -13.60
N ARG A 372 33.12 7.73 -14.92
CA ARG A 372 32.11 7.22 -15.81
C ARG A 372 32.43 5.74 -16.04
N ASN A 373 31.70 4.85 -15.39
CA ASN A 373 31.79 3.41 -15.66
C ASN A 373 31.48 3.18 -17.15
N GLN A 374 32.48 2.69 -17.90
CA GLN A 374 32.25 2.04 -19.19
C GLN A 374 31.66 0.66 -18.98
#